data_AF-A0AAU9XU21-F1
#
_entry.id   AF-A0AAU9XU21-F1
#
_cell.length_a   1.000
_cell.length_b   1.000
_cell.length_c   1.000
_cell.angle_alpha   90.00
_cell.angle_beta   90.00
_cell.angle_gamma   90.00
#
_symmetry.space_group_name_H-M   'P 1'
#
loop_
_entity.id
_entity.type
_entity.pdbx_description
1 polymer ?
#
loop_
_entity_poly.entity_id
_entity_poly.type
_entity_poly.pdbx_seq_one_letter_code
_entity_poly.pdbx_strand_id
1 'polypeptide(L)'
;MVVFDHVASHVKRQTQSLDRFQEFIIVLMKLRLNVPLQDLAYRFVVSISIISRIFFHWIVVMDKRLFPFVYWPDRHQLWKTMPQCFQYAFGRKTTVVIDCFEVFIERPSNLLARAQTFSSYKHHNTIKILVGITPQGMISFVSEAWGGRVSDKFVTENCGFLDKLLPGDMVMADRGFTVSESIGLKQARLVIPAFTKVKSQLDPVDVEQTREIVNVRIHVERVIGLLRQKFTILEGTLPTDYLISNHENSDRHTPLVDHMIRVCAVLVNF
;
A
#
# COMPACT_ATOMS: atom_id res chain seq x y z
N MET A 1 -4.77 -23.29 8.09
CA MET A 1 -5.20 -22.04 7.41
C MET A 1 -3.94 -21.49 6.75
N VAL A 2 -3.83 -21.45 5.41
CA VAL A 2 -2.54 -21.36 4.69
C VAL A 2 -1.59 -20.27 5.21
N VAL A 3 -2.10 -19.06 5.45
CA VAL A 3 -1.31 -17.94 6.00
C VAL A 3 -0.76 -18.25 7.40
N PHE A 4 -1.59 -18.82 8.28
CA PHE A 4 -1.17 -19.22 9.62
C PHE A 4 -0.07 -20.29 9.53
N ASP A 5 -0.26 -21.31 8.70
CA ASP A 5 0.69 -22.43 8.59
C ASP A 5 2.06 -21.97 8.07
N HIS A 6 2.10 -20.96 7.19
CA HIS A 6 3.33 -20.36 6.66
C HIS A 6 4.07 -19.45 7.68
N VAL A 7 3.34 -18.80 8.58
CA VAL A 7 3.89 -17.80 9.50
C VAL A 7 4.17 -18.39 10.88
N ALA A 8 3.29 -19.21 11.44
CA ALA A 8 3.27 -19.59 12.85
C ALA A 8 4.55 -20.30 13.33
N SER A 9 5.20 -21.07 12.47
CA SER A 9 6.47 -21.74 12.78
C SER A 9 7.64 -20.77 13.02
N HIS A 10 7.53 -19.53 12.52
CA HIS A 10 8.52 -18.48 12.67
C HIS A 10 8.25 -17.56 13.86
N VAL A 11 7.08 -17.70 14.49
CA VAL A 11 6.68 -16.86 15.62
C VAL A 11 7.08 -17.52 16.94
N LYS A 12 7.92 -16.81 17.70
CA LYS A 12 8.21 -17.17 19.08
C LYS A 12 6.99 -16.82 19.92
N ARG A 13 6.53 -17.77 20.75
CA ARG A 13 5.39 -17.53 21.66
C ARG A 13 5.70 -16.32 22.54
N GLN A 14 4.75 -15.41 22.64
CA GLN A 14 4.89 -14.20 23.46
C GLN A 14 4.38 -14.42 24.87
N THR A 15 3.51 -15.40 25.06
CA THR A 15 2.93 -15.78 26.35
C THR A 15 2.73 -17.29 26.43
N GLN A 16 2.56 -17.81 27.65
CA GLN A 16 2.08 -19.17 27.89
C GLN A 16 0.54 -19.25 27.98
N SER A 17 -0.13 -18.10 28.15
CA SER A 17 -1.58 -18.02 28.34
C SER A 17 -2.39 -18.18 27.05
N LEU A 18 -1.76 -17.97 25.88
CA LEU A 18 -2.40 -18.07 24.57
C LEU A 18 -1.58 -18.97 23.67
N ASP A 19 -2.28 -19.75 22.84
CA ASP A 19 -1.63 -20.47 21.75
C ASP A 19 -1.35 -19.54 20.54
N ARG A 20 -0.55 -20.02 19.59
CA ARG A 20 -0.18 -19.24 18.41
C ARG A 20 -1.39 -18.89 17.54
N PHE A 21 -2.42 -19.75 17.52
CA PHE A 21 -3.59 -19.51 16.70
C PHE A 21 -4.43 -18.37 17.30
N GLN A 22 -4.61 -18.34 18.61
CA GLN A 22 -5.24 -17.22 19.32
C GLN A 22 -4.46 -15.92 19.12
N GLU A 23 -3.12 -15.95 19.27
CA GLU A 23 -2.26 -14.79 18.98
C GLU A 23 -2.45 -14.28 17.54
N PHE A 24 -2.53 -15.19 16.57
CA PHE A 24 -2.78 -14.85 15.17
C PHE A 24 -4.17 -14.24 14.94
N ILE A 25 -5.23 -14.79 15.56
CA ILE A 25 -6.58 -14.22 15.46
C ILE A 25 -6.64 -12.81 16.06
N ILE A 26 -5.95 -12.55 17.18
CA ILE A 26 -5.84 -11.19 17.75
C ILE A 26 -5.30 -10.21 16.71
N VAL A 27 -4.24 -10.59 15.99
CA VAL A 27 -3.60 -9.74 14.97
C VAL A 27 -4.56 -9.48 13.81
N LEU A 28 -5.23 -10.52 13.32
CA LEU A 28 -6.22 -10.36 12.24
C LEU A 28 -7.41 -9.52 12.66
N MET A 29 -7.92 -9.68 13.88
CA MET A 29 -8.99 -8.83 14.43
C MET A 29 -8.54 -7.37 14.50
N LYS A 30 -7.32 -7.12 14.96
CA LYS A 30 -6.77 -5.76 15.02
C LYS A 30 -6.63 -5.14 13.62
N LEU A 31 -6.08 -5.85 12.64
CA LEU A 31 -5.93 -5.33 11.28
C LEU A 31 -7.28 -5.13 10.58
N ARG A 32 -8.17 -6.12 10.67
CA ARG A 32 -9.43 -6.16 9.91
C ARG A 32 -10.49 -5.22 10.47
N LEU A 33 -10.58 -5.11 11.79
CA LEU A 33 -11.66 -4.41 12.48
C LEU A 33 -11.18 -3.17 13.26
N ASN A 34 -9.87 -2.93 13.30
CA ASN A 34 -9.25 -1.87 14.12
C ASN A 34 -9.67 -1.90 15.61
N VAL A 35 -9.91 -3.09 16.15
CA VAL A 35 -10.40 -3.26 17.52
C VAL A 35 -9.43 -2.59 18.54
N PRO A 36 -9.91 -1.85 19.55
CA PRO A 36 -9.05 -1.30 20.60
C PRO A 36 -8.31 -2.41 21.36
N LEU A 37 -7.06 -2.14 21.77
CA LEU A 37 -6.25 -3.13 22.49
C LEU A 37 -6.90 -3.55 23.83
N GLN A 38 -7.67 -2.64 24.44
CA GLN A 38 -8.45 -2.87 25.67
C GLN A 38 -9.53 -3.95 25.45
N ASP A 39 -10.24 -3.90 24.32
CA ASP A 39 -11.28 -4.88 24.01
C ASP A 39 -10.67 -6.26 23.71
N LEU A 40 -9.55 -6.30 22.98
CA LEU A 40 -8.80 -7.54 22.77
C LEU A 40 -8.28 -8.13 24.09
N ALA A 41 -7.73 -7.29 24.98
CA ALA A 41 -7.24 -7.71 26.29
C ALA A 41 -8.37 -8.32 27.13
N TYR A 42 -9.54 -7.68 27.14
CA TYR A 42 -10.73 -8.17 27.82
C TYR A 42 -11.20 -9.53 27.26
N ARG A 43 -11.36 -9.65 25.94
CA ARG A 43 -11.87 -10.87 25.28
C ARG A 43 -10.96 -12.08 25.48
N PHE A 44 -9.65 -11.88 25.46
CA PHE A 44 -8.66 -12.95 25.59
C PHE A 44 -8.15 -13.12 27.03
N VAL A 45 -8.69 -12.36 27.99
CA VAL A 45 -8.38 -12.44 29.42
C VAL A 45 -6.87 -12.33 29.69
N VAL A 46 -6.25 -11.34 29.05
CA VAL A 46 -4.82 -11.01 29.20
C VAL A 46 -4.65 -9.52 29.39
N SER A 47 -3.45 -9.06 29.77
CA SER A 47 -3.18 -7.63 29.89
C SER A 47 -3.05 -6.95 28.52
N ILE A 48 -3.33 -5.64 28.47
CA ILE A 48 -3.14 -4.81 27.27
C ILE A 48 -1.69 -4.89 26.78
N SER A 49 -0.72 -4.96 27.69
CA SER A 49 0.70 -5.11 27.37
C SER A 49 1.00 -6.41 26.64
N ILE A 50 0.33 -7.53 26.99
CA ILE A 50 0.47 -8.81 26.29
C ILE A 50 -0.08 -8.68 24.86
N ILE A 51 -1.27 -8.10 24.68
CA ILE A 51 -1.86 -7.88 23.35
C ILE A 51 -0.95 -7.01 22.48
N SER A 52 -0.43 -5.90 23.02
CA SER A 52 0.47 -4.99 22.29
C SER A 52 1.73 -5.71 21.81
N ARG A 53 2.36 -6.51 22.68
CA ARG A 53 3.54 -7.33 22.33
C ARG A 53 3.23 -8.37 21.26
N ILE A 54 2.10 -9.06 21.39
CA ILE A 54 1.62 -10.03 20.39
C ILE A 54 1.47 -9.33 19.04
N PHE A 55 0.73 -8.22 19.00
CA PHE A 55 0.46 -7.48 17.78
C PHE A 55 1.75 -7.05 17.08
N PHE A 56 2.65 -6.38 17.80
CA PHE A 56 3.93 -5.92 17.25
C PHE A 56 4.77 -7.09 16.71
N HIS A 57 4.97 -8.13 17.52
CA HIS A 57 5.84 -9.25 17.15
C HIS A 57 5.30 -10.03 15.94
N TRP A 58 4.00 -10.31 15.93
CA TRP A 58 3.37 -11.03 14.82
C TRP A 58 3.40 -10.21 13.54
N ILE A 59 3.13 -8.90 13.58
CA ILE A 59 3.15 -8.06 12.38
C ILE A 59 4.54 -8.04 11.73
N VAL A 60 5.61 -7.92 12.52
CA VAL A 60 6.99 -7.95 11.99
C VAL A 60 7.31 -9.30 11.37
N VAL A 61 6.93 -10.42 12.00
CA VAL A 61 7.16 -11.75 11.45
C VAL A 61 6.30 -12.00 10.21
N MET A 62 5.02 -11.59 10.23
CA MET A 62 4.12 -11.67 9.09
C MET A 62 4.70 -10.90 7.91
N ASP A 63 5.14 -9.66 8.09
CA ASP A 63 5.76 -8.88 7.03
C ASP A 63 6.96 -9.61 6.43
N LYS A 64 7.90 -10.07 7.26
CA LYS A 64 9.10 -10.79 6.79
C LYS A 64 8.77 -12.07 6.00
N ARG A 65 7.68 -12.77 6.35
CA ARG A 65 7.30 -14.04 5.72
C ARG A 65 6.35 -13.88 4.54
N LEU A 66 5.57 -12.80 4.52
CA LEU A 66 4.50 -12.58 3.55
C LEU A 66 4.87 -11.55 2.49
N PHE A 67 5.70 -10.54 2.80
CA PHE A 67 6.05 -9.50 1.83
C PHE A 67 6.67 -10.00 0.52
N PRO A 68 7.41 -11.13 0.47
CA PRO A 68 7.82 -11.72 -0.81
C PRO A 68 6.68 -12.05 -1.79
N PHE A 69 5.42 -12.11 -1.33
CA PHE A 69 4.24 -12.29 -2.17
C PHE A 69 3.66 -10.98 -2.75
N VAL A 70 4.15 -9.80 -2.34
CA VAL A 70 4.04 -8.57 -3.12
C VAL A 70 5.18 -8.61 -4.13
N TYR A 71 4.93 -9.33 -5.21
CA TYR A 71 5.91 -9.65 -6.24
C TYR A 71 5.70 -8.78 -7.46
N TRP A 72 6.81 -8.33 -8.06
CA TRP A 72 6.81 -7.64 -9.34
C TRP A 72 6.90 -8.64 -10.49
N PRO A 73 5.81 -8.88 -11.24
CA PRO A 73 5.77 -9.91 -12.25
C PRO A 73 6.64 -9.65 -13.47
N ASP A 74 7.22 -10.74 -13.98
CA ASP A 74 7.91 -10.71 -15.26
C ASP A 74 6.94 -10.35 -16.39
N ARG A 75 7.45 -9.65 -17.40
CA ARG A 75 6.68 -9.18 -18.55
C ARG A 75 5.86 -10.28 -19.24
N HIS A 76 6.43 -11.49 -19.39
CA HIS A 76 5.71 -12.62 -19.99
C HIS A 76 4.51 -13.07 -19.15
N GLN A 77 4.64 -13.07 -17.81
CA GLN A 77 3.54 -13.44 -16.91
C GLN A 77 2.41 -12.41 -16.97
N LEU A 78 2.77 -11.11 -16.97
CA LEU A 78 1.83 -10.01 -17.15
C LEU A 78 1.05 -10.15 -18.46
N TRP A 79 1.75 -10.40 -19.56
CA TRP A 79 1.14 -10.53 -20.89
C TRP A 79 0.21 -11.71 -21.01
N LYS A 80 0.58 -12.86 -20.43
CA LYS A 80 -0.21 -14.09 -20.47
C LYS A 80 -1.53 -13.95 -19.71
N THR A 81 -1.53 -13.19 -18.62
CA THR A 81 -2.68 -13.07 -17.71
C THR A 81 -3.41 -11.73 -17.84
N MET A 82 -2.99 -10.85 -18.75
CA MET A 82 -3.56 -9.51 -18.90
C MET A 82 -5.07 -9.57 -19.19
N PRO A 83 -5.92 -8.87 -18.43
CA PRO A 83 -7.34 -8.85 -18.70
C PRO A 83 -7.64 -8.26 -20.09
N GLN A 84 -8.70 -8.76 -20.72
CA GLN A 84 -9.07 -8.35 -22.07
C GLN A 84 -9.31 -6.84 -22.20
N CYS A 85 -9.91 -6.20 -21.19
CA CYS A 85 -10.13 -4.74 -21.19
C CYS A 85 -8.83 -3.93 -21.35
N PHE A 86 -7.71 -4.38 -20.76
CA PHE A 86 -6.41 -3.76 -20.97
C PHE A 86 -5.83 -4.09 -22.35
N GLN A 87 -6.00 -5.34 -22.82
CA GLN A 87 -5.52 -5.74 -24.13
C GLN A 87 -6.20 -4.98 -25.27
N TYR A 88 -7.51 -4.74 -25.18
CA TYR A 88 -8.26 -3.98 -26.18
C TYR A 88 -7.81 -2.51 -26.24
N ALA A 89 -7.68 -1.86 -25.08
CA ALA A 89 -7.36 -0.44 -24.98
C ALA A 89 -5.88 -0.12 -25.20
N PHE A 90 -4.98 -0.95 -24.67
CA PHE A 90 -3.55 -0.63 -24.56
C PHE A 90 -2.63 -1.72 -25.14
N GLY A 91 -3.20 -2.79 -25.69
CA GLY A 91 -2.46 -3.98 -26.06
C GLY A 91 -1.80 -4.65 -24.85
N ARG A 92 -0.75 -5.43 -25.08
CA ARG A 92 0.04 -6.08 -24.02
C ARG A 92 1.18 -5.20 -23.55
N LYS A 93 0.91 -3.95 -23.18
CA LYS A 93 1.95 -2.99 -22.80
C LYS A 93 1.85 -2.56 -21.34
N THR A 94 0.64 -2.48 -20.79
CA THR A 94 0.41 -2.07 -19.40
C THR A 94 1.13 -3.00 -18.44
N THR A 95 2.03 -2.43 -17.65
CA THR A 95 2.85 -3.18 -16.68
C THR A 95 2.29 -2.99 -15.28
N VAL A 96 1.98 -1.75 -14.92
CA VAL A 96 1.51 -1.38 -13.60
C VAL A 96 0.63 -0.13 -13.70
N VAL A 97 -0.34 -0.04 -12.82
CA VAL A 97 -1.06 1.20 -12.52
C VAL A 97 -0.64 1.64 -11.12
N ILE A 98 -0.19 2.88 -10.99
CA ILE A 98 0.24 3.45 -9.72
C ILE A 98 -0.78 4.47 -9.21
N ASP A 99 -0.91 4.52 -7.89
CA ASP A 99 -1.66 5.56 -7.20
C ASP A 99 -1.11 5.75 -5.79
N CYS A 100 -1.38 6.92 -5.22
CA CYS A 100 -1.05 7.23 -3.83
C CYS A 100 -2.33 7.20 -3.00
N PHE A 101 -2.29 6.52 -1.85
CA PHE A 101 -3.33 6.67 -0.84
C PHE A 101 -2.77 7.25 0.45
N GLU A 102 -3.65 7.88 1.22
CA GLU A 102 -3.31 8.48 2.51
C GLU A 102 -4.02 7.74 3.64
N VAL A 103 -3.29 7.54 4.74
CA VAL A 103 -3.80 6.98 6.00
C VAL A 103 -3.73 8.06 7.07
N PHE A 104 -4.81 8.22 7.84
CA PHE A 104 -4.87 9.19 8.92
C PHE A 104 -3.96 8.79 10.07
N ILE A 105 -3.30 9.78 10.66
CA ILE A 105 -2.49 9.60 11.86
C ILE A 105 -2.90 10.60 12.92
N GLU A 106 -2.69 10.26 14.18
CA GLU A 106 -2.83 11.21 15.27
C GLU A 106 -1.87 12.38 15.08
N ARG A 107 -2.27 13.55 15.57
CA ARG A 107 -1.50 14.78 15.42
C ARG A 107 -0.16 14.63 16.14
N PRO A 108 0.99 14.66 15.43
CA PRO A 108 2.29 14.55 16.07
C PRO A 108 2.54 15.68 17.08
N SER A 109 3.13 15.36 18.23
CA SER A 109 3.56 16.35 19.23
C SER A 109 4.71 17.21 18.71
N ASN A 110 5.63 16.60 17.95
CA ASN A 110 6.73 17.30 17.29
C ASN A 110 6.21 18.21 16.17
N LEU A 111 6.57 19.50 16.20
CA LEU A 111 6.09 20.50 15.25
C LEU A 111 6.57 20.28 13.81
N LEU A 112 7.80 19.80 13.62
CA LEU A 112 8.34 19.49 12.29
C LEU A 112 7.62 18.28 11.68
N ALA A 113 7.50 17.19 12.45
CA ALA A 113 6.76 16.00 12.03
C ALA A 113 5.30 16.33 11.71
N ARG A 114 4.66 17.19 12.52
CA ARG A 114 3.31 17.69 12.27
C ARG A 114 3.20 18.47 10.96
N ALA A 115 4.16 19.36 10.67
CA ALA A 115 4.17 20.14 9.44
C ALA A 115 4.46 19.30 8.19
N GLN A 116 5.24 18.23 8.32
CA GLN A 116 5.57 17.28 7.25
C GLN A 116 4.43 16.30 6.95
N THR A 117 3.65 15.93 7.97
CA THR A 117 2.54 14.98 7.82
C THR A 117 1.20 15.67 7.52
N PHE A 118 1.09 16.99 7.64
CA PHE A 118 -0.18 17.67 7.37
C PHE A 118 -0.51 17.66 5.87
N SER A 119 -1.56 16.93 5.49
CA SER A 119 -2.11 16.92 4.14
C SER A 119 -3.12 18.03 3.99
N SER A 120 -2.81 19.01 3.14
CA SER A 120 -3.76 20.08 2.80
C SER A 120 -5.01 19.54 2.11
N TYR A 121 -4.91 18.41 1.40
CA TYR A 121 -6.03 17.78 0.72
C TYR A 121 -7.01 17.10 1.69
N LYS A 122 -6.48 16.45 2.73
CA LYS A 122 -7.30 15.77 3.76
C LYS A 122 -7.65 16.65 4.96
N HIS A 123 -7.05 17.83 5.07
CA HIS A 123 -7.14 18.71 6.23
C HIS A 123 -6.82 17.97 7.56
N HIS A 124 -5.87 17.03 7.51
CA HIS A 124 -5.48 16.20 8.65
C HIS A 124 -4.01 15.80 8.54
N ASN A 125 -3.42 15.34 9.65
CA ASN A 125 -2.12 14.67 9.61
C ASN A 125 -2.28 13.28 9.02
N THR A 126 -1.57 13.01 7.93
CA THR A 126 -1.62 11.72 7.24
C THR A 126 -0.22 11.24 6.91
N ILE A 127 -0.12 9.95 6.62
CA ILE A 127 0.98 9.37 5.87
C ILE A 127 0.50 9.00 4.47
N LYS A 128 1.40 9.02 3.51
CA LYS A 128 1.17 8.75 2.10
C LYS A 128 1.97 7.54 1.66
N ILE A 129 1.34 6.67 0.89
CA ILE A 129 1.92 5.43 0.38
C ILE A 129 1.63 5.33 -1.11
N LEU A 130 2.67 5.06 -1.89
CA LEU A 130 2.53 4.67 -3.29
C LEU A 130 2.26 3.18 -3.37
N VAL A 131 1.21 2.81 -4.09
CA VAL A 131 0.91 1.42 -4.44
C VAL A 131 1.02 1.23 -5.95
N GLY A 132 1.60 0.11 -6.36
CA GLY A 132 1.59 -0.36 -7.75
C GLY A 132 0.72 -1.59 -7.86
N ILE A 133 -0.24 -1.55 -8.77
CA ILE A 133 -1.22 -2.62 -9.01
C ILE A 133 -1.06 -3.11 -10.43
N THR A 134 -0.95 -4.42 -10.61
CA THR A 134 -0.86 -5.02 -11.94
C THR A 134 -2.21 -4.91 -12.66
N PRO A 135 -2.25 -5.02 -14.00
CA PRO A 135 -3.51 -5.06 -14.74
C PRO A 135 -4.50 -6.12 -14.25
N GLN A 136 -4.00 -7.22 -13.67
CA GLN A 136 -4.80 -8.31 -13.10
C GLN A 136 -5.43 -7.96 -11.74
N GLY A 137 -5.10 -6.80 -11.16
CA GLY A 137 -5.62 -6.34 -9.87
C GLY A 137 -4.82 -6.81 -8.66
N MET A 138 -3.60 -7.32 -8.84
CA MET A 138 -2.73 -7.67 -7.71
C MET A 138 -1.85 -6.49 -7.32
N ILE A 139 -1.66 -6.27 -6.02
CA ILE A 139 -0.69 -5.30 -5.52
C ILE A 139 0.71 -5.90 -5.73
N SER A 140 1.51 -5.29 -6.61
CA SER A 140 2.88 -5.71 -6.95
C SER A 140 3.96 -4.80 -6.38
N PHE A 141 3.59 -3.63 -5.88
CA PHE A 141 4.51 -2.67 -5.26
C PHE A 141 3.82 -1.90 -4.13
N VAL A 142 4.55 -1.66 -3.05
CA VAL A 142 4.11 -0.84 -1.91
C VAL A 142 5.35 -0.09 -1.41
N SER A 143 5.28 1.25 -1.34
CA SER A 143 6.35 2.06 -0.78
C SER A 143 6.37 2.01 0.75
N GLU A 144 7.47 2.48 1.34
CA GLU A 144 7.44 2.97 2.72
C GLU A 144 6.50 4.18 2.86
N ALA A 145 6.10 4.48 4.09
CA ALA A 145 5.23 5.59 4.45
C ALA A 145 5.97 6.93 4.42
N TRP A 146 5.42 7.87 3.65
CA TRP A 146 5.91 9.25 3.58
C TRP A 146 4.97 10.20 4.34
N GLY A 147 5.46 11.37 4.74
CA GLY A 147 4.56 12.39 5.30
C GLY A 147 3.49 12.81 4.28
N GLY A 148 2.24 12.97 4.72
CA GLY A 148 1.10 13.29 3.86
C GLY A 148 1.26 14.53 2.97
N ARG A 149 2.13 15.48 3.36
CA ARG A 149 2.44 16.68 2.58
C ARG A 149 3.27 16.40 1.34
N VAL A 150 4.01 15.30 1.30
CA VAL A 150 4.92 14.95 0.21
C VAL A 150 4.11 14.75 -1.08
N SER A 151 4.60 15.27 -2.21
CA SER A 151 3.92 15.15 -3.50
C SER A 151 4.03 13.73 -4.05
N ASP A 152 3.05 13.31 -4.86
CA ASP A 152 3.05 11.97 -5.47
C ASP A 152 4.27 11.78 -6.39
N LYS A 153 4.69 12.86 -7.06
CA LYS A 153 5.95 12.89 -7.83
C LYS A 153 7.15 12.53 -6.96
N PHE A 154 7.31 13.20 -5.84
CA PHE A 154 8.45 12.98 -4.96
C PHE A 154 8.45 11.56 -4.39
N VAL A 155 7.31 11.05 -3.93
CA VAL A 155 7.21 9.66 -3.46
C VAL A 155 7.63 8.70 -4.56
N THR A 156 7.09 8.86 -5.78
CA THR A 156 7.39 7.98 -6.92
C THR A 156 8.87 7.95 -7.27
N GLU A 157 9.54 9.09 -7.23
CA GLU A 157 10.96 9.22 -7.56
C GLU A 157 11.89 8.65 -6.48
N ASN A 158 11.45 8.61 -5.22
CA ASN A 158 12.33 8.29 -4.08
C ASN A 158 11.99 6.98 -3.37
N CYS A 159 10.85 6.34 -3.67
CA CYS A 159 10.45 5.09 -3.01
C CYS A 159 11.03 3.81 -3.64
N GLY A 160 11.90 3.92 -4.66
CA GLY A 160 12.46 2.77 -5.37
C GLY A 160 11.53 2.14 -6.41
N PHE A 161 10.38 2.76 -6.71
CA PHE A 161 9.47 2.30 -7.76
C PHE A 161 10.13 2.29 -9.15
N LEU A 162 10.85 3.36 -9.49
CA LEU A 162 11.47 3.51 -10.82
C LEU A 162 12.51 2.42 -11.12
N ASP A 163 13.09 1.79 -10.09
CA ASP A 163 14.06 0.71 -10.25
C ASP A 163 13.43 -0.64 -10.61
N LYS A 164 12.09 -0.73 -10.56
CA LYS A 164 11.33 -1.90 -11.02
C LYS A 164 11.00 -1.86 -12.51
N LEU A 165 11.09 -0.68 -13.13
CA LEU A 165 10.70 -0.50 -14.52
C LEU A 165 11.77 -1.02 -15.48
N LEU A 166 11.30 -1.69 -16.53
CA LEU A 166 12.11 -2.14 -17.65
C LEU A 166 11.83 -1.31 -18.91
N PRO A 167 12.79 -1.19 -19.84
CA PRO A 167 12.58 -0.50 -21.11
C PRO A 167 11.35 -1.03 -21.87
N GLY A 168 10.47 -0.11 -22.25
CA GLY A 168 9.20 -0.42 -22.93
C GLY A 168 8.01 -0.67 -22.01
N ASP A 169 8.18 -0.64 -20.68
CA ASP A 169 7.07 -0.75 -19.74
C ASP A 169 6.12 0.45 -19.86
N MET A 170 4.83 0.20 -19.69
CA MET A 170 3.80 1.24 -19.63
C MET A 170 3.26 1.34 -18.22
N VAL A 171 3.45 2.50 -17.60
CA VAL A 171 2.95 2.88 -16.29
C VAL A 171 1.70 3.73 -16.49
N MET A 172 0.60 3.35 -15.84
CA MET A 172 -0.60 4.19 -15.79
C MET A 172 -0.68 4.88 -14.44
N ALA A 173 -1.19 6.11 -14.41
CA ALA A 173 -1.39 6.84 -13.17
C ALA A 173 -2.53 7.85 -13.28
N ASP A 174 -2.87 8.45 -12.15
CA ASP A 174 -3.81 9.55 -12.08
C ASP A 174 -3.26 10.82 -12.73
N ARG A 175 -4.18 11.72 -13.14
CA ARG A 175 -3.84 12.98 -13.83
C ARG A 175 -2.85 13.86 -13.04
N GLY A 176 -2.77 13.71 -11.72
CA GLY A 176 -1.87 14.47 -10.84
C GLY A 176 -0.41 14.03 -10.87
N PHE A 177 -0.09 12.89 -11.48
CA PHE A 177 1.26 12.31 -11.48
C PHE A 177 2.16 12.97 -12.53
N THR A 178 3.02 13.89 -12.08
CA THR A 178 3.98 14.62 -12.93
C THR A 178 5.36 13.93 -13.00
N VAL A 179 5.37 12.63 -13.32
CA VAL A 179 6.56 11.74 -13.31
C VAL A 179 6.98 11.25 -14.69
N SER A 180 6.48 11.85 -15.77
CA SER A 180 6.72 11.40 -17.15
C SER A 180 8.22 11.40 -17.51
N GLU A 181 8.97 12.41 -17.10
CA GLU A 181 10.42 12.51 -17.34
C GLU A 181 11.18 11.39 -16.61
N SER A 182 10.91 11.22 -15.32
CA SER A 182 11.56 10.23 -14.46
C SER A 182 11.28 8.79 -14.90
N ILE A 183 10.08 8.52 -15.41
CA ILE A 183 9.71 7.25 -16.05
C ILE A 183 10.38 7.11 -17.43
N GLY A 184 10.43 8.19 -18.21
CA GLY A 184 11.08 8.22 -19.52
C GLY A 184 12.59 7.93 -19.46
N LEU A 185 13.27 8.34 -18.38
CA LEU A 185 14.68 7.98 -18.14
C LEU A 185 14.91 6.47 -17.98
N LYS A 186 13.87 5.72 -17.58
CA LYS A 186 13.89 4.25 -17.54
C LYS A 186 13.45 3.62 -18.87
N GLN A 187 13.32 4.42 -19.94
CA GLN A 187 12.78 4.02 -21.24
C GLN A 187 11.36 3.43 -21.16
N ALA A 188 10.61 3.82 -20.12
CA ALA A 188 9.22 3.46 -19.92
C ALA A 188 8.31 4.64 -20.33
N ARG A 189 7.00 4.38 -20.45
CA ARG A 189 6.01 5.39 -20.81
C ARG A 189 4.97 5.58 -19.72
N LEU A 190 4.76 6.82 -19.30
CA LEU A 190 3.62 7.20 -18.48
C LEU A 190 2.38 7.42 -19.36
N VAL A 191 1.24 6.86 -18.94
CA VAL A 191 -0.08 7.06 -19.54
C VAL A 191 -1.00 7.63 -18.46
N ILE A 192 -1.43 8.88 -18.66
CA ILE A 192 -2.38 9.60 -17.81
C ILE A 192 -3.55 10.08 -18.68
N PRO A 193 -4.76 10.27 -18.13
CA PRO A 193 -5.87 10.80 -18.91
C PRO A 193 -5.61 12.26 -19.35
N ALA A 194 -6.14 12.66 -20.51
CA ALA A 194 -5.85 13.97 -21.12
C ALA A 194 -6.30 15.18 -20.28
N PHE A 195 -5.58 16.31 -20.42
CA PHE A 195 -5.94 17.60 -19.82
C PHE A 195 -7.13 18.25 -20.56
N THR A 196 -8.22 18.54 -19.86
CA THR A 196 -9.36 19.28 -20.43
C THR A 196 -9.17 20.81 -20.48
N LYS A 197 -8.07 21.37 -19.97
CA LYS A 197 -7.97 22.82 -19.71
C LYS A 197 -7.52 23.72 -20.88
N VAL A 198 -7.15 23.19 -22.04
CA VAL A 198 -6.56 24.03 -23.13
C VAL A 198 -7.29 23.91 -24.48
N LYS A 199 -8.21 22.95 -24.67
CA LYS A 199 -8.99 22.84 -25.92
C LYS A 199 -10.47 22.75 -25.61
N SER A 200 -11.28 23.54 -26.32
CA SER A 200 -12.75 23.59 -26.21
C SER A 200 -13.42 22.27 -26.59
N GLN A 201 -12.73 21.38 -27.28
CA GLN A 201 -13.09 19.99 -27.56
C GLN A 201 -11.82 19.14 -27.69
N LEU A 202 -11.78 17.98 -27.05
CA LEU A 202 -10.78 16.94 -27.30
C LEU A 202 -11.15 16.19 -28.58
N ASP A 203 -10.16 15.75 -29.35
CA ASP A 203 -10.38 14.92 -30.54
C ASP A 203 -11.14 13.63 -30.13
N PRO A 204 -12.12 13.14 -30.91
CA PRO A 204 -12.82 11.89 -30.59
C PRO A 204 -11.89 10.72 -30.20
N VAL A 205 -10.71 10.62 -30.82
CA VAL A 205 -9.71 9.60 -30.49
C VAL A 205 -9.12 9.82 -29.09
N ASP A 206 -8.81 11.07 -28.74
CA ASP A 206 -8.32 11.44 -27.40
C ASP A 206 -9.39 11.23 -26.32
N VAL A 207 -10.67 11.43 -26.67
CA VAL A 207 -11.82 11.17 -25.79
C VAL A 207 -11.95 9.68 -25.51
N GLU A 208 -11.83 8.84 -26.53
CA GLU A 208 -11.95 7.39 -26.39
C GLU A 208 -10.79 6.81 -25.58
N GLN A 209 -9.54 7.21 -25.87
CA GLN A 209 -8.36 6.85 -25.06
C GLN A 209 -8.51 7.30 -23.60
N THR A 210 -9.00 8.53 -23.37
CA THR A 210 -9.25 9.05 -22.02
C THR A 210 -10.31 8.21 -21.30
N ARG A 211 -11.37 7.77 -22.00
CA ARG A 211 -12.43 6.93 -21.45
C ARG A 211 -11.91 5.54 -21.05
N GLU A 212 -11.05 4.94 -21.87
CA GLU A 212 -10.43 3.65 -21.56
C GLU A 212 -9.55 3.73 -20.32
N ILE A 213 -8.72 4.79 -20.19
CA ILE A 213 -7.88 5.01 -19.01
C ILE A 213 -8.75 5.17 -17.76
N VAL A 214 -9.85 5.93 -17.84
CA VAL A 214 -10.78 6.13 -16.72
C VAL A 214 -11.45 4.81 -16.31
N ASN A 215 -11.89 3.98 -17.26
CA ASN A 215 -12.51 2.68 -16.96
C ASN A 215 -11.54 1.72 -16.27
N VAL A 216 -10.28 1.72 -16.70
CA VAL A 216 -9.22 0.92 -16.08
C VAL A 216 -8.89 1.44 -14.67
N ARG A 217 -8.81 2.76 -14.48
CA ARG A 217 -8.55 3.40 -13.18
C ARG A 217 -9.55 2.96 -12.11
N ILE A 218 -10.82 2.76 -12.46
CA ILE A 218 -11.85 2.27 -11.52
C ILE A 218 -11.43 0.92 -10.87
N HIS A 219 -10.74 0.05 -11.60
CA HIS A 219 -10.29 -1.23 -11.03
C HIS A 219 -9.23 -1.04 -9.95
N VAL A 220 -8.38 -0.03 -10.11
CA VAL A 220 -7.30 0.31 -9.19
C VAL A 220 -7.85 0.98 -7.93
N GLU A 221 -8.75 1.95 -8.10
CA GLU A 221 -9.49 2.55 -6.97
C GLU A 221 -10.25 1.49 -6.18
N ARG A 222 -10.78 0.46 -6.84
CA ARG A 222 -11.40 -0.68 -6.15
C ARG A 222 -10.40 -1.50 -5.36
N VAL A 223 -9.20 -1.79 -5.87
CA VAL A 223 -8.17 -2.53 -5.10
C VAL A 223 -7.69 -1.71 -3.90
N ILE A 224 -7.51 -0.40 -4.05
CA ILE A 224 -7.17 0.49 -2.93
C ILE A 224 -8.34 0.59 -1.94
N GLY A 225 -9.56 0.67 -2.45
CA GLY A 225 -10.79 0.60 -1.66
C GLY A 225 -10.87 -0.70 -0.87
N LEU A 226 -10.58 -1.84 -1.49
CA LEU A 226 -10.51 -3.14 -0.83
C LEU A 226 -9.43 -3.18 0.25
N LEU A 227 -8.24 -2.63 -0.01
CA LEU A 227 -7.18 -2.54 0.99
C LEU A 227 -7.66 -1.78 2.25
N ARG A 228 -8.34 -0.65 2.07
CA ARG A 228 -8.81 0.18 3.19
C ARG A 228 -10.06 -0.38 3.88
N GLN A 229 -11.00 -0.94 3.12
CA GLN A 229 -12.27 -1.49 3.64
C GLN A 229 -12.08 -2.89 4.27
N LYS A 230 -11.21 -3.74 3.70
CA LYS A 230 -10.90 -5.07 4.26
C LYS A 230 -10.04 -4.94 5.53
N PHE A 231 -9.25 -3.88 5.64
CA PHE A 231 -8.40 -3.60 6.80
C PHE A 231 -8.69 -2.21 7.35
N THR A 232 -9.74 -2.10 8.15
CA THR A 232 -10.23 -0.81 8.68
C THR A 232 -9.21 -0.11 9.58
N ILE A 233 -8.13 -0.78 9.98
CA ILE A 233 -6.99 -0.13 10.63
C ILE A 233 -6.35 0.94 9.73
N LEU A 234 -6.40 0.78 8.41
CA LEU A 234 -5.90 1.76 7.42
C LEU A 234 -6.94 2.82 7.05
N GLU A 235 -8.18 2.68 7.54
CA GLU A 235 -9.24 3.68 7.42
C GLU A 235 -9.30 4.59 8.65
N GLY A 236 -9.05 4.03 9.83
CA GLY A 236 -8.98 4.78 11.08
C GLY A 236 -7.73 5.65 11.23
N THR A 237 -7.72 6.45 12.29
CA THR A 237 -6.57 7.26 12.69
C THR A 237 -5.56 6.39 13.44
N LEU A 238 -4.35 6.26 12.90
CA LEU A 238 -3.28 5.49 13.51
C LEU A 238 -2.58 6.28 14.63
N PRO A 239 -2.25 5.65 15.77
CA PRO A 239 -1.43 6.26 16.81
C PRO A 239 -0.05 6.66 16.29
N THR A 240 0.49 7.78 16.79
CA THR A 240 1.85 8.23 16.40
C THR A 240 2.93 7.22 16.76
N ASP A 241 2.70 6.38 17.77
CA ASP A 241 3.64 5.35 18.21
C ASP A 241 3.94 4.32 17.11
N TYR A 242 3.04 4.14 16.14
CA TYR A 242 3.27 3.22 15.01
C TYR A 242 4.25 3.79 13.97
N LEU A 243 4.54 5.09 14.04
CA LEU A 243 5.46 5.80 13.16
C LEU A 243 6.89 5.86 13.69
N ILE A 244 7.10 5.46 14.95
CA ILE A 244 8.40 5.55 15.62
C ILE A 244 9.19 4.27 15.36
N SER A 245 10.41 4.40 14.85
CA SER A 245 11.38 3.30 14.82
C SER A 245 12.13 3.25 16.15
N ASN A 246 12.00 2.16 16.91
CA ASN A 246 12.77 1.98 18.15
C ASN A 246 14.26 1.81 17.83
N HIS A 247 15.08 2.72 18.36
CA HIS A 247 16.51 2.88 18.05
C HIS A 247 17.44 1.76 18.54
N GLU A 248 16.93 0.71 19.22
CA GLU A 248 17.79 -0.10 20.07
C GLU A 248 18.23 -1.45 19.47
N ASN A 249 17.66 -1.97 18.39
CA ASN A 249 18.15 -3.23 17.82
C ASN A 249 17.81 -3.43 16.31
N SER A 250 18.86 -3.45 15.48
CA SER A 250 18.99 -4.00 14.11
C SER A 250 18.85 -3.08 12.86
N ASP A 251 19.60 -3.48 11.83
CA ASP A 251 20.12 -2.75 10.66
C ASP A 251 19.11 -2.25 9.60
N ARG A 252 17.80 -2.36 9.86
CA ARG A 252 16.76 -1.69 9.07
C ARG A 252 15.63 -1.25 9.99
N HIS A 253 15.65 0.04 10.33
CA HIS A 253 14.71 0.70 11.22
C HIS A 253 13.36 0.96 10.54
N THR A 254 12.62 -0.09 10.22
CA THR A 254 11.30 0.05 9.60
C THR A 254 10.22 0.27 10.67
N PRO A 255 9.48 1.40 10.64
CA PRO A 255 8.35 1.64 11.52
C PRO A 255 7.28 0.53 11.47
N LEU A 256 6.52 0.37 12.55
CA LEU A 256 5.43 -0.62 12.61
C LEU A 256 4.40 -0.40 11.50
N VAL A 257 4.11 0.86 11.17
CA VAL A 257 3.14 1.19 10.12
C VAL A 257 3.49 0.59 8.76
N ASP A 258 4.77 0.55 8.41
CA ASP A 258 5.22 -0.02 7.14
C ASP A 258 5.05 -1.54 7.12
N HIS A 259 5.35 -2.21 8.23
CA HIS A 259 5.06 -3.64 8.38
C HIS A 259 3.56 -3.92 8.24
N MET A 260 2.71 -3.11 8.88
CA MET A 260 1.25 -3.24 8.80
C MET A 260 0.75 -3.07 7.37
N ILE A 261 1.20 -2.03 6.67
CA ILE A 261 0.76 -1.74 5.31
C ILE A 261 1.18 -2.85 4.34
N ARG A 262 2.42 -3.34 4.44
CA ARG A 262 2.91 -4.46 3.63
C ARG A 262 2.13 -5.75 3.91
N VAL A 263 1.85 -6.06 5.18
CA VAL A 263 1.02 -7.22 5.55
C VAL A 263 -0.39 -7.08 4.98
N CYS A 264 -1.05 -5.93 5.15
CA CYS A 264 -2.38 -5.70 4.59
C CYS A 264 -2.38 -5.85 3.07
N ALA A 265 -1.38 -5.29 2.37
CA ALA A 265 -1.26 -5.40 0.92
C ALA A 265 -1.12 -6.86 0.46
N VAL A 266 -0.26 -7.66 1.11
CA VAL A 266 -0.15 -9.09 0.79
C VAL A 266 -1.46 -9.82 1.05
N LEU A 267 -2.15 -9.54 2.15
CA LEU A 267 -3.42 -10.18 2.48
C LEU A 267 -4.59 -9.72 1.58
N VAL A 268 -4.44 -8.66 0.78
CA VAL A 268 -5.39 -8.32 -0.31
C VAL A 268 -5.17 -9.22 -1.51
N ASN A 269 -3.92 -9.63 -1.79
CA ASN A 269 -3.61 -10.52 -2.91
C ASN A 269 -4.12 -11.97 -2.70
N PHE A 270 -4.46 -12.35 -1.46
CA PHE A 270 -5.08 -13.62 -1.08
C PHE A 270 -6.59 -13.49 -0.82
#